data_AF-A0A2G6R6C1-F1
#
_entry.id   AF-A0A2G6R6C1-F1
#
_cell.length_a   1.000
_cell.length_b   1.000
_cell.length_c   1.000
_cell.angle_alpha   90.00
_cell.angle_beta   90.00
_cell.angle_gamma   90.00
#
_symmetry.space_group_name_H-M   'P 1'
#
loop_
_entity.id
_entity.type
_entity.pdbx_description
1 polymer ?
#
loop_
_entity_poly.entity_id
_entity_poly.type
_entity_poly.pdbx_seq_one_letter_code
_entity_poly.pdbx_strand_id
1 'polypeptide(L)'
;MSDIIDFGIYKGLEWKKLSSEYLHGLADMGNIQADEYLEKLYNSPIEIQTVGFGKFSGSLWVELDVDYLHWILNNVDVSNIKHILASRALEYIKNNTNNDDFVDVIYVD
;
A
#
# COMPACT_ATOMS: atom_id res chain seq x y z
N MET A 1 -11.25 18.14 4.29
CA MET A 1 -10.12 17.75 5.14
C MET A 1 -8.95 18.65 4.75
N SER A 2 -8.25 19.24 5.72
CA SER A 2 -7.04 20.01 5.42
C SER A 2 -5.97 19.05 4.90
N ASP A 3 -5.32 19.39 3.78
CA ASP A 3 -4.19 18.61 3.26
C ASP A 3 -2.94 18.72 4.14
N ILE A 4 -2.98 19.61 5.13
CA ILE A 4 -1.88 19.98 6.01
C ILE A 4 -2.24 19.61 7.45
N ILE A 5 -1.27 19.05 8.15
CA ILE A 5 -1.31 18.73 9.58
C ILE A 5 -1.28 20.03 10.40
N ASP A 6 -2.18 20.17 11.36
CA ASP A 6 -2.31 21.38 12.19
C ASP A 6 -1.81 21.21 13.64
N PHE A 7 -1.31 20.03 13.99
CA PHE A 7 -0.86 19.66 15.34
C PHE A 7 0.59 19.17 15.42
N GLY A 8 1.14 19.17 16.63
CA GLY A 8 2.42 18.54 16.96
C GLY A 8 3.64 19.11 16.23
N ILE A 9 4.71 18.32 16.16
CA ILE A 9 5.97 18.69 15.49
C ILE A 9 5.87 18.68 13.96
N TYR A 10 4.80 18.11 13.42
CA TYR A 10 4.56 17.99 11.97
C TYR A 10 3.61 19.08 11.45
N LYS A 11 3.25 20.07 12.28
CA LYS A 11 2.41 21.19 11.90
C LYS A 11 2.96 21.89 10.66
N GLY A 12 2.11 22.06 9.65
CA GLY A 12 2.48 22.68 8.37
C GLY A 12 2.98 21.69 7.31
N LEU A 13 3.10 20.40 7.62
CA LEU A 13 3.42 19.37 6.63
C LEU A 13 2.16 18.79 6.00
N GLU A 14 2.29 18.35 4.75
CA GLU A 14 1.23 17.64 4.05
C GLU A 14 1.11 16.19 4.55
N TRP A 15 -0.11 15.66 4.67
CA TRP A 15 -0.35 14.27 5.08
C TRP A 15 0.41 13.26 4.22
N LYS A 16 0.51 13.51 2.91
CA LYS A 16 1.23 12.66 1.94
C LYS A 16 2.73 12.54 2.18
N LYS A 17 3.31 13.42 3.01
CA LYS A 17 4.74 13.40 3.36
C LYS A 17 5.04 12.54 4.59
N LEU A 18 4.01 12.09 5.31
CA LEU A 18 4.19 11.14 6.40
C LEU A 18 4.32 9.72 5.84
N SER A 19 5.15 8.89 6.48
CA SER A 19 5.16 7.46 6.16
C SER A 19 3.85 6.82 6.57
N SER A 20 3.47 5.73 5.91
CA SER A 20 2.23 5.03 6.25
C SER A 20 2.30 4.44 7.65
N GLU A 21 3.46 3.99 8.14
CA GLU A 21 3.59 3.52 9.53
C GLU A 21 3.31 4.62 10.55
N TYR A 22 3.78 5.84 10.28
CA TYR A 22 3.52 6.95 11.19
C TYR A 22 2.03 7.34 11.19
N LEU A 23 1.39 7.31 10.01
CA LEU A 23 -0.05 7.51 9.88
C LEU A 23 -0.85 6.44 10.65
N HIS A 24 -0.46 5.17 10.55
CA HIS A 24 -1.06 4.07 11.33
C HIS A 24 -0.90 4.31 12.82
N GLY A 25 0.30 4.70 13.28
CA GLY A 25 0.52 5.01 14.69
C GLY A 25 -0.37 6.16 15.19
N LEU A 26 -0.59 7.19 14.37
CA LEU A 26 -1.53 8.26 14.69
C LEU A 26 -2.98 7.76 14.79
N ALA A 27 -3.42 6.94 13.83
CA ALA A 27 -4.75 6.36 13.81
C ALA A 27 -4.99 5.45 15.04
N ASP A 28 -4.02 4.61 15.39
CA ASP A 28 -4.05 3.75 16.59
C ASP A 28 -4.15 4.56 17.90
N MET A 29 -3.59 5.77 17.92
CA MET A 29 -3.72 6.72 19.04
C MET A 29 -5.05 7.51 19.02
N GLY A 30 -5.96 7.21 18.09
CA GLY A 30 -7.27 7.84 17.97
C GLY A 30 -7.29 9.12 17.13
N ASN A 31 -6.26 9.37 16.30
CA ASN A 31 -6.27 10.51 15.39
C ASN A 31 -7.19 10.25 14.19
N ILE A 32 -8.40 10.83 14.25
CA ILE A 32 -9.43 10.70 13.21
C ILE A 32 -8.94 11.16 11.84
N GLN A 33 -8.09 12.20 11.77
CA GLN A 33 -7.58 12.68 10.50
C GLN A 33 -6.55 11.73 9.89
N ALA A 34 -5.74 11.04 10.69
CA ALA A 34 -4.86 10.01 10.16
C ALA A 34 -5.67 8.82 9.62
N ASP A 35 -6.71 8.41 10.35
CA ASP A 35 -7.61 7.31 9.97
C ASP A 35 -8.35 7.61 8.66
N GLU A 36 -9.01 8.77 8.55
CA GLU A 36 -9.66 9.23 7.32
C GLU A 36 -8.70 9.35 6.12
N TYR A 37 -7.44 9.72 6.38
CA TYR A 37 -6.43 9.82 5.32
C TYR A 37 -6.01 8.42 4.84
N LEU A 38 -5.76 7.48 5.75
CA LEU A 38 -5.46 6.09 5.43
C LEU A 38 -6.62 5.43 4.67
N GLU A 39 -7.86 5.66 5.09
CA GLU A 39 -9.04 5.16 4.39
C GLU A 39 -9.08 5.65 2.94
N LYS A 40 -8.84 6.95 2.69
CA LYS A 40 -8.76 7.51 1.34
C LYS A 40 -7.61 6.92 0.53
N LEU A 41 -6.44 6.77 1.15
CA LEU A 41 -5.27 6.19 0.51
C LEU A 41 -5.57 4.77 0.05
N TYR A 42 -6.17 3.96 0.91
CA TYR A 42 -6.47 2.56 0.61
C TYR A 42 -7.65 2.39 -0.33
N ASN A 43 -8.62 3.31 -0.34
CA ASN A 43 -9.71 3.31 -1.31
C ASN A 43 -9.34 3.87 -2.69
N SER A 44 -8.13 4.42 -2.85
CA SER A 44 -7.67 4.91 -4.16
C SER A 44 -7.38 3.76 -5.14
N PRO A 45 -7.30 4.04 -6.46
CA PRO A 45 -6.92 3.03 -7.46
C PRO A 45 -5.53 2.43 -7.18
N ILE A 46 -5.38 1.12 -7.35
CA ILE A 46 -4.16 0.41 -6.91
C ILE A 46 -2.93 0.79 -7.75
N GLU A 47 -3.14 1.18 -9.01
CA GLU A 47 -2.12 1.57 -9.98
C GLU A 47 -1.42 2.90 -9.64
N ILE A 48 -1.97 3.69 -8.72
CA ILE A 48 -1.35 4.93 -8.21
C ILE A 48 -0.88 4.81 -6.77
N GLN A 49 -1.10 3.67 -6.10
CA GLN A 49 -0.72 3.49 -4.71
C GLN A 49 0.74 3.08 -4.59
N THR A 50 1.45 3.70 -3.64
CA THR A 50 2.83 3.36 -3.32
C THR A 50 2.94 2.50 -2.07
N VAL A 51 3.99 1.68 -2.03
CA VAL A 51 4.39 0.93 -0.85
C VAL A 51 4.92 1.92 0.18
N GLY A 52 4.40 1.88 1.40
CA GLY A 52 4.82 2.78 2.46
C GLY A 52 5.87 2.21 3.42
N PHE A 53 6.38 1.00 3.15
CA PHE A 53 7.20 0.24 4.11
C PHE A 53 8.40 -0.46 3.46
N GLY A 54 9.41 -0.75 4.28
CA GLY A 54 10.54 -1.62 3.91
C GLY A 54 11.36 -1.10 2.72
N LYS A 55 12.07 -2.03 2.04
CA LYS A 55 13.00 -1.71 0.95
C LYS A 55 12.33 -1.15 -0.32
N PHE A 56 11.04 -1.39 -0.48
CA PHE A 56 10.25 -0.95 -1.64
C PHE A 56 9.47 0.33 -1.34
N SER A 57 9.72 1.00 -0.21
CA SER A 57 9.05 2.24 0.14
C SER A 57 9.16 3.26 -0.99
N GLY A 58 8.02 3.79 -1.43
CA GLY A 58 7.90 4.75 -2.53
C GLY A 58 7.67 4.14 -3.92
N SER A 59 7.89 2.83 -4.11
CA SER A 59 7.56 2.13 -5.35
C SER A 59 6.05 1.92 -5.50
N LEU A 60 5.54 1.85 -6.73
CA LEU A 60 4.13 1.50 -6.96
C LEU A 60 3.88 0.02 -6.66
N TRP A 61 2.71 -0.29 -6.11
CA TRP A 61 2.31 -1.67 -5.83
C TRP A 61 2.28 -2.54 -7.09
N VAL A 62 1.83 -1.98 -8.21
CA VAL A 62 1.71 -2.66 -9.49
C VAL A 62 3.05 -2.83 -10.22
N GLU A 63 4.11 -2.19 -9.74
CA GLU A 63 5.48 -2.33 -10.26
C GLU A 63 6.31 -3.33 -9.43
N LEU A 64 5.76 -3.86 -8.34
CA LEU A 64 6.45 -4.87 -7.54
C LEU A 64 6.53 -6.19 -8.28
N ASP A 65 7.62 -6.89 -8.03
CA ASP A 65 7.82 -8.26 -8.50
C ASP A 65 6.71 -9.20 -7.99
N VAL A 66 6.24 -10.08 -8.88
CA VAL A 66 5.12 -11.00 -8.60
C VAL A 66 5.46 -11.96 -7.46
N ASP A 67 6.70 -12.45 -7.37
CA ASP A 67 7.13 -13.33 -6.29
C ASP A 67 7.10 -12.61 -4.95
N TYR A 68 7.47 -11.32 -4.94
CA TYR A 68 7.37 -10.51 -3.72
C TYR A 68 5.92 -10.29 -3.29
N LEU A 69 5.00 -10.05 -4.22
CA LEU A 69 3.58 -9.94 -3.92
C LEU A 69 3.03 -11.25 -3.35
N HIS A 70 3.36 -12.39 -3.94
CA HIS A 70 3.00 -13.71 -3.40
C HIS A 70 3.62 -13.97 -2.03
N TRP A 71 4.87 -13.56 -1.82
CA TRP A 71 5.51 -13.66 -0.51
C TRP A 71 4.72 -12.89 0.56
N ILE A 72 4.23 -11.68 0.25
CA ILE A 72 3.37 -10.91 1.18
C ILE A 72 2.10 -11.72 1.51
N LEU A 73 1.41 -12.25 0.49
CA LEU A 73 0.17 -13.02 0.71
C LEU A 73 0.38 -14.26 1.58
N ASN A 74 1.54 -14.90 1.50
CA ASN A 74 1.85 -16.11 2.26
C ASN A 74 2.35 -15.84 3.69
N ASN A 75 2.88 -14.64 3.96
CA ASN A 75 3.56 -14.34 5.24
C ASN A 75 2.85 -13.27 6.07
N VAL A 76 1.88 -12.57 5.49
CA VAL A 76 1.13 -11.50 6.17
C VAL A 76 -0.33 -11.92 6.32
N ASP A 77 -0.91 -11.64 7.49
CA ASP A 77 -2.31 -11.95 7.80
C ASP A 77 -3.27 -11.35 6.77
N VAL A 78 -4.33 -12.10 6.44
CA VAL A 78 -5.37 -11.72 5.47
C VAL A 78 -6.10 -10.43 5.85
N SER A 79 -6.19 -10.10 7.14
CA SER A 79 -6.80 -8.85 7.60
C SER A 79 -5.84 -7.65 7.54
N ASN A 80 -4.56 -7.88 7.26
CA ASN A 80 -3.58 -6.81 7.18
C ASN A 80 -3.71 -6.07 5.86
N ILE A 81 -3.64 -4.74 5.92
CA ILE A 81 -3.72 -3.90 4.73
C ILE A 81 -2.68 -4.25 3.66
N LYS A 82 -1.48 -4.68 4.04
CA LYS A 82 -0.43 -5.09 3.10
C LYS A 82 -0.85 -6.31 2.28
N HIS A 83 -1.55 -7.27 2.90
CA HIS A 83 -2.09 -8.44 2.21
C HIS A 83 -3.17 -8.02 1.21
N ILE A 84 -4.10 -7.16 1.64
CA ILE A 84 -5.18 -6.64 0.79
C ILE A 84 -4.62 -5.90 -0.42
N LEU A 85 -3.63 -5.01 -0.22
CA LEU A 85 -3.01 -4.25 -1.31
C LEU A 85 -2.20 -5.14 -2.25
N ALA A 86 -1.47 -6.13 -1.74
CA ALA A 86 -0.75 -7.10 -2.56
C ALA A 86 -1.72 -7.91 -3.44
N SER A 87 -2.85 -8.36 -2.88
CA SER A 87 -3.87 -9.10 -3.63
C SER A 87 -4.46 -8.25 -4.75
N ARG A 88 -4.79 -6.97 -4.46
CA ARG A 88 -5.31 -6.03 -5.47
C ARG A 88 -4.29 -5.73 -6.57
N ALA A 89 -3.00 -5.64 -6.21
CA ALA A 89 -1.93 -5.40 -7.16
C ALA A 89 -1.79 -6.58 -8.13
N LEU A 90 -1.79 -7.82 -7.62
CA LEU A 90 -1.74 -9.03 -8.46
C LEU A 90 -2.96 -9.13 -9.38
N GLU A 91 -4.16 -8.83 -8.88
CA GLU A 91 -5.36 -8.81 -9.71
C GLU A 91 -5.27 -7.76 -10.82
N TYR A 92 -4.77 -6.56 -10.51
CA TYR A 92 -4.53 -5.53 -11.51
C TYR A 92 -3.52 -5.98 -12.57
N ILE A 93 -2.36 -6.50 -12.16
CA ILE A 93 -1.31 -6.98 -13.07
C ILE A 93 -1.89 -8.07 -13.98
N LYS A 94 -2.57 -9.07 -13.41
CA LYS A 94 -3.21 -10.15 -14.18
C LYS A 94 -4.19 -9.64 -15.24
N ASN A 95 -4.95 -8.59 -14.92
CA ASN A 95 -5.96 -8.04 -15.83
C ASN A 95 -5.37 -7.08 -16.88
N ASN A 96 -4.15 -6.57 -16.68
CA ASN A 96 -3.52 -5.55 -17.53
C ASN A 96 -2.24 -6.03 -18.24
N THR A 97 -1.67 -7.17 -17.85
CA THR A 97 -0.55 -7.80 -18.54
C THR A 97 -1.09 -8.85 -19.51
N ASN A 98 -0.64 -8.81 -20.78
CA ASN A 98 -1.00 -9.82 -21.77
C ASN A 98 -0.57 -11.21 -21.27
N ASN A 99 -1.45 -12.20 -21.45
CA ASN A 99 -1.39 -13.57 -20.89
C ASN A 99 -0.06 -14.34 -21.06
N ASP A 100 0.88 -13.88 -21.89
CA ASP A 100 2.14 -14.61 -22.15
C ASP A 100 3.22 -14.40 -21.06
N ASP A 101 3.26 -13.29 -20.33
CA ASP A 101 4.30 -13.04 -19.31
C ASP A 101 3.91 -13.50 -17.89
N PHE A 102 2.64 -13.84 -17.65
CA PHE A 102 2.14 -14.20 -16.31
C PHE A 102 2.19 -15.72 -16.03
N VAL A 103 2.37 -16.55 -17.06
CA VAL A 103 2.32 -18.01 -16.96
C VAL A 103 3.66 -18.62 -16.54
N ASP A 104 4.78 -17.93 -16.78
CA ASP A 104 6.12 -18.42 -16.43
C ASP A 104 6.44 -18.37 -14.93
N VAL A 105 5.57 -17.75 -14.10
CA VAL A 105 5.80 -17.60 -12.65
C VAL A 105 5.02 -18.64 -11.82
N ILE A 106 4.06 -19.37 -12.43
CA ILE A 106 3.16 -20.27 -11.70
C ILE A 106 3.66 -21.73 -11.67
N TYR A 107 4.72 -22.05 -12.42
CA TYR A 107 5.31 -23.39 -12.45
C TYR A 107 6.83 -23.35 -12.28
N VAL A 108 7.27 -23.38 -11.03
CA VAL A 108 8.53 -24.03 -10.68
C VAL A 108 8.26 -24.88 -9.44
N ASP A 109 8.47 -26.19 -9.59
CA ASP A 109 8.20 -27.32 -8.67
C ASP A 109 8.30 -27.05 -7.15
#